data_AF-A0A5E4NDS6-F1
#
_entry.id   AF-A0A5E4NDS6-F1
#
_cell.length_a   1.000
_cell.length_b   1.000
_cell.length_c   1.000
_cell.angle_alpha   90.00
_cell.angle_beta   90.00
_cell.angle_gamma   90.00
#
_symmetry.space_group_name_H-M   'P 1'
#
loop_
_entity.id
_entity.type
_entity.pdbx_description
1 polymer ?
#
loop_
_entity_poly.entity_id
_entity_poly.type
_entity_poly.pdbx_seq_one_letter_code
_entity_poly.pdbx_strand_id
1 'polypeptide(L)'
;MFVSGTWSDSHGRRRKPLILIPIFGQILSNSLYFVNNYWNWPRIFDDIFTSYLSGVYVGRNLFWIGAMAYVSENSTVESRTLKIAKLIGTYTISHLIGLCLFQLLDNCWIIIKNHIEHVYRYYHVLFLVPIFLNIIAALVVIFFMKDTSDSYDRNMLWMKPINVFNSFISLFKNESRNRAVFGMLFTCQLAVVVRVGGKLHYIKYTII
;
A
#
# COMPACT_ATOMS: atom_id res chain seq x y z
N MET A 1 9.44 -0.48 -5.74
CA MET A 1 8.39 -0.51 -6.77
C MET A 1 8.90 -1.13 -8.08
N PHE A 2 9.95 -0.59 -8.70
CA PHE A 2 10.50 -1.12 -9.97
C PHE A 2 11.10 -2.54 -9.87
N VAL A 3 11.76 -2.86 -8.76
CA VAL A 3 12.41 -4.17 -8.55
C VAL A 3 11.39 -5.29 -8.33
N SER A 4 10.25 -4.97 -7.70
CA SER A 4 9.25 -5.98 -7.37
C SER A 4 8.46 -6.47 -8.58
N GLY A 5 8.09 -5.55 -9.49
CA GLY A 5 7.41 -5.92 -10.74
C GLY A 5 8.31 -6.76 -11.65
N THR A 6 9.57 -6.35 -11.80
CA THR A 6 10.58 -7.10 -12.59
C THR A 6 10.89 -8.47 -11.99
N TRP A 7 10.96 -8.58 -10.66
CA TRP A 7 11.06 -9.87 -9.98
C TRP A 7 9.85 -10.78 -10.25
N SER A 8 8.62 -10.24 -10.16
CA SER A 8 7.41 -11.01 -10.45
C SER A 8 7.42 -11.60 -11.86
N ASP A 9 7.72 -10.75 -12.86
CA ASP A 9 7.71 -11.12 -14.26
C ASP A 9 8.74 -12.22 -14.53
N SER A 10 9.92 -12.10 -13.92
CA SER A 10 11.00 -13.06 -14.05
C SER A 10 10.74 -14.40 -13.39
N HIS A 11 10.05 -14.41 -12.26
CA HIS A 11 9.77 -15.63 -11.50
C HIS A 11 8.49 -16.34 -11.98
N GLY A 12 8.20 -16.23 -13.28
CA GLY A 12 7.03 -16.86 -13.91
C GLY A 12 5.73 -16.10 -13.62
N ARG A 13 5.74 -14.76 -13.68
CA ARG A 13 4.57 -13.89 -13.46
C ARG A 13 3.79 -14.20 -12.18
N ARG A 14 4.48 -14.60 -11.11
CA ARG A 14 3.84 -14.92 -9.83
C ARG A 14 3.25 -13.65 -9.22
N ARG A 15 1.95 -13.42 -9.40
CA ARG A 15 1.23 -12.23 -8.88
C ARG A 15 0.78 -12.39 -7.44
N LYS A 16 0.42 -13.62 -7.05
CA LYS A 16 -0.05 -13.98 -5.69
C LYS A 16 0.93 -13.52 -4.58
N PRO A 17 2.25 -13.77 -4.69
CA PRO A 17 3.20 -13.30 -3.68
C PRO A 17 3.26 -11.76 -3.55
N LEU A 18 3.13 -11.01 -4.65
CA LEU A 18 3.17 -9.54 -4.59
C LEU A 18 1.96 -8.94 -3.86
N ILE A 19 0.84 -9.65 -3.87
CA ILE A 19 -0.36 -9.25 -3.13
C ILE A 19 -0.27 -9.71 -1.67
N LEU A 20 0.24 -10.92 -1.42
CA LEU A 20 0.30 -11.50 -0.07
C LEU A 20 1.40 -10.89 0.81
N ILE A 21 2.61 -10.65 0.29
CA ILE A 21 3.74 -10.07 1.04
C ILE A 21 3.34 -8.78 1.79
N PRO A 22 2.71 -7.77 1.16
CA PRO A 22 2.33 -6.55 1.86
C PRO A 22 1.19 -6.78 2.88
N ILE A 23 0.30 -7.75 2.65
CA ILE A 23 -0.76 -8.11 3.62
C ILE A 23 -0.14 -8.74 4.87
N PHE A 24 0.76 -9.72 4.69
CA PHE A 24 1.48 -10.33 5.81
C PHE A 24 2.39 -9.34 6.54
N GLY A 25 3.07 -8.47 5.78
CA GLY A 25 3.89 -7.40 6.35
C GLY A 25 3.06 -6.44 7.22
N GLN A 26 1.85 -6.09 6.78
CA GLN A 26 0.94 -5.25 7.56
C GLN A 26 0.43 -5.96 8.82
N ILE A 27 0.06 -7.25 8.73
CA ILE A 27 -0.33 -8.06 9.88
C ILE A 27 0.81 -8.08 10.90
N LEU A 28 2.02 -8.44 10.46
CA LEU A 28 3.20 -8.52 11.32
C LEU A 28 3.51 -7.17 11.99
N SER A 29 3.50 -6.08 11.23
CA SER A 29 3.77 -4.73 11.76
C SER A 29 2.75 -4.33 12.83
N ASN A 30 1.45 -4.55 12.56
CA ASN A 30 0.39 -4.22 13.49
C ASN A 30 0.43 -5.12 14.74
N SER A 31 0.74 -6.41 14.59
CA SER A 31 0.90 -7.34 15.70
C SER A 31 2.10 -7.00 16.57
N LEU A 32 3.24 -6.66 15.98
CA LEU A 32 4.43 -6.23 16.73
C LEU A 32 4.17 -4.92 17.47
N TYR A 33 3.48 -3.96 16.85
CA TYR A 33 3.06 -2.73 17.52
C TYR A 33 2.13 -2.99 18.72
N PHE A 34 1.18 -3.92 18.57
CA PHE A 34 0.30 -4.33 19.66
C PHE A 34 1.08 -4.98 20.82
N VAL A 35 2.01 -5.88 20.51
CA VAL A 35 2.86 -6.55 21.52
C VAL A 35 3.81 -5.57 22.20
N ASN A 36 4.44 -4.66 21.44
CA ASN A 36 5.34 -3.63 21.95
C ASN A 36 4.67 -2.80 23.05
N ASN A 37 3.40 -2.44 22.80
CA ASN A 37 2.61 -1.71 23.76
C ASN A 37 2.20 -2.55 24.98
N TYR A 38 1.78 -3.80 24.78
CA TYR A 38 1.39 -4.67 25.90
C TYR A 38 2.55 -4.88 26.88
N TRP A 39 3.77 -5.01 26.36
CA TRP A 39 5.00 -5.22 27.13
C TRP A 39 5.74 -3.93 27.52
N ASN A 40 5.20 -2.75 27.17
CA ASN A 40 5.79 -1.43 27.42
C ASN A 40 7.27 -1.31 27.00
N TRP A 41 7.60 -1.83 25.83
CA TRP A 41 8.93 -1.69 25.25
C TRP A 41 9.23 -0.23 24.84
N PRO A 42 10.51 0.14 24.66
CA PRO A 42 10.90 1.51 24.28
C PRO A 42 10.23 1.99 22.99
N ARG A 43 9.88 3.29 22.93
CA ARG A 43 9.28 3.93 21.73
C ARG A 43 10.07 3.74 20.43
N ILE A 44 11.37 3.49 20.52
CA ILE A 44 12.21 3.22 19.33
C ILE A 44 11.65 2.02 18.53
N PHE A 45 11.08 1.03 19.21
CA PHE A 45 10.53 -0.16 18.58
C PHE A 45 9.20 0.14 17.88
N ASP A 46 8.39 1.07 18.39
CA ASP A 46 7.16 1.50 17.72
C ASP A 46 7.48 2.09 16.33
N ASP A 47 8.48 2.95 16.25
CA ASP A 47 8.91 3.56 14.99
C ASP A 47 9.51 2.51 14.03
N ILE A 48 10.26 1.55 14.56
CA ILE A 48 10.80 0.43 13.77
C ILE A 48 9.67 -0.43 13.19
N PHE A 49 8.69 -0.82 14.00
CA PHE A 49 7.61 -1.70 13.56
C PHE A 49 6.63 -1.01 12.62
N THR A 50 6.36 0.28 12.82
CA THR A 50 5.39 1.01 12.00
C THR A 50 5.99 1.63 10.74
N SER A 51 7.22 2.16 10.81
CA SER A 51 7.81 2.91 9.70
C SER A 51 8.84 2.09 8.92
N TYR A 52 9.80 1.46 9.62
CA TYR A 52 10.86 0.71 8.95
C TYR A 52 10.36 -0.60 8.36
N LEU A 53 9.57 -1.37 9.13
CA LEU A 53 8.99 -2.62 8.64
C LEU A 53 8.08 -2.36 7.44
N SER A 54 7.31 -1.27 7.47
CA SER A 54 6.47 -0.84 6.35
C SER A 54 7.26 -0.53 5.08
N GLY A 55 8.47 0.03 5.23
CA GLY A 55 9.40 0.24 4.13
C GLY A 55 9.90 -1.06 3.49
N VAL A 56 10.15 -2.11 4.30
CA VAL A 56 10.72 -3.39 3.83
C VAL A 56 9.77 -4.12 2.89
N TYR A 57 8.48 -4.21 3.19
CA TYR A 57 7.51 -4.83 2.27
C TYR A 57 6.99 -3.86 1.20
N VAL A 58 7.61 -2.67 1.05
CA VAL A 58 7.28 -1.64 0.04
C VAL A 58 5.82 -1.13 0.17
N GLY A 59 5.16 -1.48 1.28
CA GLY A 59 3.83 -1.03 1.65
C GLY A 59 2.73 -1.27 0.60
N ARG A 60 1.80 -0.31 0.54
CA ARG A 60 0.65 -0.30 -0.38
C ARG A 60 1.04 -0.34 -1.86
N ASN A 61 2.24 0.15 -2.20
CA ASN A 61 2.70 0.21 -3.59
C ASN A 61 2.94 -1.18 -4.19
N LEU A 62 3.43 -2.13 -3.37
CA LEU A 62 3.65 -3.51 -3.83
C LEU A 62 2.33 -4.22 -4.13
N PHE A 63 1.36 -4.07 -3.22
CA PHE A 63 -0.01 -4.59 -3.39
C PHE A 63 -0.63 -4.06 -4.68
N TRP A 64 -0.49 -2.75 -4.93
CA TRP A 64 -1.02 -2.11 -6.14
C TRP A 64 -0.44 -2.67 -7.43
N ILE A 65 0.88 -2.86 -7.50
CA ILE A 65 1.51 -3.48 -8.67
C ILE A 65 0.95 -4.89 -8.88
N GLY A 66 0.90 -5.71 -7.82
CA GLY A 66 0.41 -7.08 -7.90
C GLY A 66 -1.04 -7.15 -8.37
N ALA A 67 -1.91 -6.31 -7.80
CA ALA A 67 -3.34 -6.26 -8.15
C ALA A 67 -3.57 -5.78 -9.59
N MET A 68 -2.90 -4.70 -10.01
CA MET A 68 -3.00 -4.17 -11.38
C MET A 68 -2.50 -5.18 -12.41
N ALA A 69 -1.37 -5.83 -12.15
CA ALA A 69 -0.80 -6.84 -13.03
C ALA A 69 -1.74 -8.05 -13.16
N TYR A 70 -2.26 -8.56 -12.05
CA TYR A 70 -3.21 -9.67 -12.04
C TYR A 70 -4.50 -9.35 -12.80
N VAL A 71 -5.08 -8.16 -12.60
CA VAL A 71 -6.29 -7.74 -13.32
C VAL A 71 -5.99 -7.58 -14.81
N SER A 72 -4.84 -6.99 -15.16
CA SER A 72 -4.45 -6.79 -16.56
C SER A 72 -4.31 -8.10 -17.34
N GLU A 73 -3.73 -9.12 -16.70
CA GLU A 73 -3.53 -10.46 -17.29
C GLU A 73 -4.83 -11.24 -17.43
N ASN A 74 -5.74 -11.15 -16.46
CA ASN A 74 -7.04 -11.83 -16.49
C ASN A 74 -8.13 -11.06 -17.25
N SER A 75 -7.74 -10.15 -18.15
CA SER A 75 -8.66 -9.28 -18.88
C SER A 75 -8.36 -9.24 -20.36
N THR A 76 -9.43 -9.21 -21.16
CA THR A 76 -9.34 -8.91 -22.59
C THR A 76 -8.88 -7.46 -22.77
N VAL A 77 -8.27 -7.17 -23.92
CA VAL A 77 -7.72 -5.84 -24.24
C VAL A 77 -8.79 -4.75 -24.08
N GLU A 78 -10.01 -5.01 -24.55
CA GLU A 78 -11.15 -4.09 -24.50
C GLU A 78 -11.68 -3.86 -23.08
N SER A 79 -11.70 -4.90 -22.23
CA SER A 79 -12.24 -4.80 -20.87
C SER A 79 -11.21 -4.39 -19.82
N ARG A 80 -9.91 -4.42 -20.17
CA ARG A 80 -8.79 -4.17 -19.25
C ARG A 80 -8.88 -2.80 -18.58
N THR A 81 -9.06 -1.74 -19.37
CA THR A 81 -9.14 -0.37 -18.86
C THR A 81 -10.31 -0.21 -17.89
N LEU A 82 -11.48 -0.78 -18.23
CA LEU A 82 -12.66 -0.70 -17.38
C LEU A 82 -12.47 -1.46 -16.05
N LYS A 83 -11.86 -2.65 -16.09
CA LYS A 83 -11.58 -3.43 -14.88
C LYS A 83 -10.53 -2.77 -13.98
N ILE A 84 -9.50 -2.16 -14.56
CA ILE A 84 -8.52 -1.35 -13.83
C ILE A 84 -9.21 -0.13 -13.20
N ALA A 85 -10.06 0.58 -13.94
CA ALA A 85 -10.82 1.71 -13.41
C ALA A 85 -11.72 1.29 -12.23
N LYS A 86 -12.40 0.15 -12.33
CA LYS A 86 -13.18 -0.43 -11.22
C LYS A 86 -12.30 -0.70 -10.00
N LEU A 87 -11.12 -1.28 -10.17
CA LEU A 87 -10.16 -1.52 -9.07
C LEU A 87 -9.71 -0.21 -8.39
N ILE A 88 -9.43 0.84 -9.17
CA ILE A 88 -9.06 2.16 -8.64
C ILE A 88 -10.22 2.78 -7.86
N GLY A 89 -11.43 2.70 -8.43
CA GLY A 89 -12.65 3.21 -7.82
C GLY A 89 -12.95 2.53 -6.49
N THR A 90 -12.94 1.19 -6.45
CA THR A 90 -13.20 0.43 -5.23
C THR A 90 -12.18 0.74 -4.15
N TYR A 91 -10.89 0.80 -4.48
CA TYR A 91 -9.87 1.18 -3.51
C TYR A 91 -10.13 2.57 -2.90
N THR A 92 -10.48 3.55 -3.73
CA THR A 92 -10.72 4.92 -3.26
C THR A 92 -11.90 4.97 -2.29
N ILE A 93 -12.99 4.27 -2.64
CA ILE A 93 -14.17 4.16 -1.78
C ILE A 93 -13.82 3.42 -0.49
N SER A 94 -13.12 2.29 -0.56
CA SER A 94 -12.66 1.55 0.62
C SER A 94 -11.76 2.38 1.52
N HIS A 95 -10.89 3.23 0.96
CA HIS A 95 -10.05 4.12 1.73
C HIS A 95 -10.86 5.18 2.48
N LEU A 96 -11.84 5.80 1.82
CA LEU A 96 -12.75 6.76 2.47
C LEU A 96 -13.58 6.11 3.59
N ILE A 97 -14.09 4.89 3.36
CA ILE A 97 -14.80 4.13 4.38
C ILE A 97 -13.88 3.82 5.56
N GLY A 98 -12.63 3.41 5.30
CA GLY A 98 -11.64 3.13 6.33
C GLY A 98 -11.31 4.36 7.19
N LEU A 99 -11.17 5.55 6.56
CA LEU A 99 -10.97 6.81 7.28
C LEU A 99 -12.19 7.19 8.12
N CYS A 100 -13.40 7.01 7.57
CA CYS A 100 -14.63 7.26 8.31
C CYS A 100 -14.75 6.33 9.53
N LEU A 101 -14.48 5.03 9.37
CA LEU A 101 -14.49 4.06 10.44
C LEU A 101 -13.46 4.41 11.52
N PHE A 102 -12.24 4.78 11.12
CA PHE A 102 -11.20 5.22 12.04
C PHE A 102 -11.66 6.43 12.86
N GLN A 103 -12.23 7.45 12.22
CA GLN A 103 -12.72 8.65 12.90
C GLN A 103 -13.86 8.34 13.88
N LEU A 104 -14.79 7.45 13.51
CA LEU A 104 -15.87 7.03 14.39
C LEU A 104 -15.35 6.30 15.63
N LEU A 105 -14.39 5.39 15.44
CA LEU A 105 -13.75 4.66 16.53
C LEU A 105 -12.94 5.60 17.45
N ASP A 106 -12.23 6.57 16.88
CA ASP A 106 -11.46 7.56 17.64
C ASP A 106 -12.37 8.51 18.44
N ASN A 107 -13.48 8.95 17.84
CA ASN A 107 -14.48 9.77 18.55
C ASN A 107 -15.15 8.99 19.70
N CYS A 108 -15.52 7.73 19.45
CA CYS A 108 -16.08 6.85 20.48
C CYS A 108 -15.08 6.64 21.63
N TRP A 109 -13.81 6.50 21.27
CA TRP A 109 -12.71 6.40 22.22
C TRP A 109 -12.58 7.64 23.13
N ILE A 110 -12.59 8.84 22.56
CA ILE A 110 -12.50 10.10 23.33
C ILE A 110 -13.60 10.17 24.39
N ILE A 111 -14.82 9.76 24.05
CA ILE A 111 -15.96 9.75 24.98
C ILE A 111 -15.73 8.76 26.13
N ILE A 112 -15.25 7.55 25.83
CA ILE A 112 -15.00 6.50 26.84
C ILE A 112 -13.84 6.89 27.76
N LYS A 113 -12.75 7.45 27.21
CA LYS A 113 -11.57 7.89 27.98
C LYS A 113 -11.95 8.91 29.05
N ASN A 114 -12.88 9.82 28.75
CA ASN A 114 -13.32 10.84 29.71
C ASN A 114 -14.08 10.27 30.93
N HIS A 115 -14.52 9.02 30.87
CA HIS A 115 -15.26 8.37 31.96
C HIS A 115 -14.44 7.31 32.73
N ILE A 116 -13.24 6.93 32.27
CA ILE A 116 -12.45 5.84 32.87
C ILE A 116 -10.97 6.25 32.93
N GLU A 117 -10.37 6.28 34.12
CA GLU A 117 -9.02 6.85 34.34
C GLU A 117 -7.85 5.94 33.92
N HIS A 118 -8.09 4.64 33.71
CA HIS A 118 -7.02 3.65 33.40
C HIS A 118 -6.87 3.25 31.93
N VAL A 119 -7.46 4.01 31.00
CA VAL A 119 -7.53 3.59 29.59
C VAL A 119 -6.41 4.20 28.75
N TYR A 120 -5.18 3.75 28.95
CA TYR A 120 -4.12 3.90 27.93
C TYR A 120 -4.06 2.70 26.97
N ARG A 121 -4.70 1.57 27.33
CA ARG A 121 -4.61 0.28 26.63
C ARG A 121 -5.50 0.11 25.38
N TYR A 122 -6.55 0.94 25.22
CA TYR A 122 -7.58 0.71 24.19
C TYR A 122 -7.22 1.33 22.83
N TYR A 123 -6.38 2.36 22.77
CA TYR A 123 -5.87 2.90 21.49
C TYR A 123 -5.16 1.81 20.67
N HIS A 124 -4.57 0.82 21.35
CA HIS A 124 -3.89 -0.31 20.74
C HIS A 124 -4.86 -1.41 20.27
N VAL A 125 -6.05 -1.51 20.86
CA VAL A 125 -7.12 -2.43 20.42
C VAL A 125 -7.64 -2.04 19.02
N LEU A 126 -7.55 -0.75 18.66
CA LEU A 126 -7.90 -0.29 17.31
C LEU A 126 -7.03 -0.92 16.22
N PHE A 127 -5.83 -1.41 16.54
CA PHE A 127 -4.97 -2.15 15.61
C PHE A 127 -5.40 -3.61 15.40
N LEU A 128 -6.29 -4.15 16.25
CA LEU A 128 -6.86 -5.48 16.02
C LEU A 128 -7.81 -5.47 14.82
N VAL A 129 -8.60 -4.41 14.63
CA VAL A 129 -9.52 -4.28 13.49
C VAL A 129 -8.81 -4.44 12.13
N PRO A 130 -7.73 -3.70 11.82
CA PRO A 130 -6.98 -3.91 10.58
C PRO A 130 -6.27 -5.27 10.54
N ILE A 131 -5.84 -5.86 11.67
CA ILE A 131 -5.29 -7.23 11.68
C ILE A 131 -6.35 -8.22 11.19
N PHE A 132 -7.56 -8.19 11.76
CA PHE A 132 -8.65 -9.07 11.35
C PHE A 132 -9.04 -8.88 9.88
N LEU A 133 -9.18 -7.63 9.41
CA LEU A 133 -9.49 -7.35 8.01
C LEU A 133 -8.39 -7.84 7.06
N ASN A 134 -7.11 -7.71 7.43
CA ASN A 134 -6.00 -8.22 6.61
C ASN A 134 -5.93 -9.75 6.62
N ILE A 135 -6.26 -10.42 7.73
CA ILE A 135 -6.37 -11.88 7.77
C ILE A 135 -7.47 -12.34 6.82
N ILE A 136 -8.66 -11.72 6.85
CA ILE A 136 -9.75 -12.02 5.92
C ILE A 136 -9.29 -11.79 4.47
N ALA A 137 -8.62 -10.67 4.18
CA ALA A 137 -8.09 -10.39 2.86
C ALA A 137 -7.06 -11.45 2.41
N ALA A 138 -6.16 -11.88 3.30
CA ALA A 138 -5.20 -12.94 3.02
C ALA A 138 -5.90 -14.26 2.68
N LEU A 139 -6.92 -14.65 3.46
CA LEU A 139 -7.71 -15.85 3.20
C LEU A 139 -8.42 -15.77 1.84
N VAL A 140 -9.02 -14.61 1.53
CA VAL A 140 -9.67 -14.39 0.23
C VAL A 140 -8.68 -14.56 -0.92
N VAL A 141 -7.49 -13.98 -0.81
CA VAL A 141 -6.44 -14.12 -1.82
C VAL A 141 -5.95 -15.56 -1.95
N ILE A 142 -5.75 -16.27 -0.83
CA ILE A 142 -5.27 -17.65 -0.85
C ILE A 142 -6.29 -18.57 -1.54
N PHE A 143 -7.57 -18.48 -1.18
CA PHE A 143 -8.61 -19.39 -1.65
C PHE A 143 -9.18 -19.02 -3.02
N PHE A 144 -9.41 -17.74 -3.32
CA PHE A 144 -10.17 -17.33 -4.51
C PHE A 144 -9.29 -16.85 -5.67
N MET A 145 -8.05 -16.42 -5.41
CA MET A 145 -7.19 -15.93 -6.47
C MET A 145 -6.54 -17.11 -7.21
N LYS A 146 -6.80 -17.19 -8.52
CA LYS A 146 -6.24 -18.23 -9.38
C LYS A 146 -4.73 -18.05 -9.49
N ASP A 147 -3.98 -19.15 -9.48
CA ASP A 147 -2.56 -19.08 -9.79
C ASP A 147 -2.37 -18.85 -11.28
N THR A 148 -1.72 -17.74 -11.63
CA THR A 148 -1.39 -17.36 -13.01
C THR A 148 0.09 -17.55 -13.30
N SER A 149 0.77 -18.37 -12.51
CA SER A 149 2.20 -18.59 -12.67
C SER A 149 2.54 -19.37 -13.94
N ASP A 150 3.45 -18.83 -14.74
CA ASP A 150 4.07 -19.49 -15.89
C ASP A 150 5.38 -20.21 -15.48
N SER A 151 5.91 -21.06 -16.36
CA SER A 151 7.22 -21.70 -16.16
C SER A 151 8.33 -20.65 -16.05
N TYR A 152 9.24 -20.82 -15.09
CA TYR A 152 10.34 -19.90 -14.83
C TYR A 152 11.30 -19.80 -16.03
N ASP A 153 11.40 -18.62 -16.65
CA ASP A 153 12.35 -18.36 -17.74
C ASP A 153 13.56 -17.57 -17.22
N ARG A 154 14.72 -18.25 -17.16
CA ARG A 154 16.00 -17.67 -16.73
C ARG A 154 16.61 -16.68 -17.73
N ASN A 155 16.11 -16.64 -18.97
CA ASN A 155 16.74 -15.89 -20.07
C ASN A 155 16.04 -14.56 -20.40
N MET A 156 15.19 -14.03 -19.52
CA MET A 156 14.49 -12.76 -19.78
C MET A 156 15.45 -11.55 -19.82
N LEU A 157 15.91 -11.21 -21.03
CA LEU A 157 16.80 -10.07 -21.35
C LEU A 157 16.30 -8.71 -20.84
N TRP A 158 14.98 -8.52 -20.73
CA TRP A 158 14.34 -7.27 -20.30
C TRP A 158 14.56 -6.96 -18.81
N MET A 159 14.97 -7.94 -18.00
CA MET A 159 15.25 -7.78 -16.58
C MET A 159 16.55 -7.03 -16.26
N LYS A 160 17.49 -6.96 -17.21
CA LYS A 160 18.78 -6.31 -16.93
C LYS A 160 18.50 -4.88 -16.48
N PRO A 161 19.09 -4.40 -15.36
CA PRO A 161 18.83 -3.05 -14.85
C PRO A 161 18.97 -1.98 -15.94
N ILE A 162 19.92 -2.18 -16.86
CA ILE A 162 20.14 -1.33 -18.02
C ILE A 162 18.93 -1.28 -18.97
N ASN A 163 18.23 -2.38 -19.21
CA ASN A 163 17.07 -2.46 -20.10
C ASN A 163 15.79 -1.91 -19.46
N VAL A 164 15.64 -2.09 -18.14
CA VAL A 164 14.56 -1.46 -17.36
C VAL A 164 14.75 0.06 -17.37
N PHE A 165 15.98 0.52 -17.13
CA PHE A 165 16.31 1.94 -17.15
C PHE A 165 16.18 2.54 -18.56
N ASN A 166 16.60 1.81 -19.60
CA ASN A 166 16.43 2.23 -20.99
C ASN A 166 14.96 2.28 -21.41
N SER A 167 14.12 1.34 -20.95
CA SER A 167 12.66 1.39 -21.14
C SER A 167 12.02 2.56 -20.40
N PHE A 168 12.52 2.89 -19.21
CA PHE A 168 12.08 4.08 -18.49
C PHE A 168 12.47 5.36 -19.22
N ILE A 169 13.73 5.47 -19.68
CA ILE A 169 14.21 6.60 -20.48
C ILE A 169 13.46 6.71 -21.81
N SER A 170 13.10 5.58 -22.43
CA SER A 170 12.39 5.60 -23.72
C SER A 170 10.98 6.21 -23.60
N LEU A 171 10.32 6.11 -22.44
CA LEU A 171 9.07 6.82 -22.15
C LEU A 171 9.22 8.36 -22.24
N PHE A 172 10.42 8.89 -21.99
CA PHE A 172 10.72 10.32 -22.13
C PHE A 172 11.26 10.70 -23.51
N LYS A 173 11.70 9.71 -24.30
CA LYS A 173 12.21 9.93 -25.67
C LYS A 173 11.11 10.09 -26.71
N ASN A 174 9.92 9.52 -26.51
CA ASN A 174 8.86 9.51 -27.52
C ASN A 174 7.67 10.45 -27.21
N GLU A 175 7.35 11.31 -28.17
CA GLU A 175 6.30 12.35 -28.25
C GLU A 175 6.19 13.40 -27.13
N SER A 176 6.05 14.68 -27.55
CA SER A 176 5.77 15.83 -26.66
C SER A 176 4.57 15.62 -25.74
N ARG A 177 3.61 14.80 -26.17
CA ARG A 177 2.38 14.44 -25.46
C ARG A 177 2.65 13.62 -24.19
N ASN A 178 3.57 12.65 -24.23
CA ASN A 178 3.92 11.86 -23.05
C ASN A 178 4.65 12.71 -22.01
N ARG A 179 5.57 13.59 -22.46
CA ARG A 179 6.26 14.55 -21.58
C ARG A 179 5.29 15.50 -20.89
N ALA A 180 4.24 15.95 -21.59
CA ALA A 180 3.18 16.79 -21.01
C ALA A 180 2.38 16.03 -19.94
N VAL A 181 2.01 14.76 -20.17
CA VAL A 181 1.30 13.93 -19.19
C VAL A 181 2.15 13.70 -17.94
N PHE A 182 3.45 13.39 -18.09
CA PHE A 182 4.34 13.24 -16.95
C PHE A 182 4.56 14.56 -16.20
N GLY A 183 4.72 15.67 -16.92
CA GLY A 183 4.80 17.01 -16.33
C GLY A 183 3.54 17.35 -15.51
N MET A 184 2.36 17.07 -16.05
CA MET A 184 1.08 17.24 -15.35
C MET A 184 0.97 16.36 -14.11
N LEU A 185 1.34 15.08 -14.20
CA LEU A 185 1.31 14.17 -13.05
C LEU A 185 2.27 14.63 -11.95
N PHE A 186 3.46 15.11 -12.33
CA PHE A 186 4.46 15.60 -11.40
C PHE A 186 4.01 16.89 -10.71
N THR A 187 3.44 17.84 -11.44
CA THR A 187 2.90 19.08 -10.85
C THR A 187 1.69 18.82 -9.95
N CYS A 188 0.80 17.89 -10.32
CA CYS A 188 -0.30 17.46 -9.47
C CYS A 188 0.21 16.82 -8.17
N GLN A 189 1.20 15.93 -8.24
CA GLN A 189 1.81 15.31 -7.05
C GLN A 189 2.47 16.35 -6.14
N LEU A 190 3.22 17.30 -6.71
CA LEU A 190 3.83 18.40 -5.97
C LEU A 190 2.78 19.28 -5.27
N ALA A 191 1.70 19.65 -5.97
CA ALA A 191 0.63 20.46 -5.40
C ALA A 191 -0.05 19.77 -4.21
N VAL A 192 -0.25 18.45 -4.29
CA VAL A 192 -0.79 17.65 -3.18
C VAL A 192 0.17 17.61 -1.99
N VAL A 193 1.46 17.37 -2.22
CA VAL A 193 2.48 17.32 -1.15
C VAL A 193 2.61 18.68 -0.45
N VAL A 194 2.64 19.78 -1.21
CA VAL A 194 2.70 21.14 -0.67
C VAL A 194 1.44 21.46 0.17
N ARG A 195 0.27 21.03 -0.27
CA ARG A 195 -0.99 21.27 0.46
C ARG A 195 -1.08 20.47 1.77
N VAL A 196 -0.62 19.22 1.76
CA VAL A 196 -0.58 18.36 2.96
C VAL A 196 0.51 18.83 3.94
N GLY A 197 1.71 19.15 3.43
CA GLY A 197 2.80 19.70 4.23
C GLY A 197 2.46 21.07 4.84
N GLY A 198 1.79 21.94 4.09
CA GLY A 198 1.31 23.24 4.57
C GLY A 198 0.27 23.12 5.69
N LYS A 199 -0.68 22.18 5.58
CA LYS A 199 -1.64 21.90 6.66
C LYS A 199 -0.98 21.36 7.93
N LEU A 200 0.00 20.46 7.80
CA LEU A 200 0.77 19.93 8.93
C LEU A 200 1.62 21.00 9.62
N HIS A 201 2.20 21.93 8.84
CA HIS A 201 2.92 23.07 9.40
C HIS A 201 1.94 23.99 10.14
N TYR A 202 0.82 24.38 9.55
CA TYR A 202 -0.15 25.27 10.20
C TYR A 202 -0.70 24.71 11.53
N ILE A 203 -1.05 23.42 11.57
CA ILE A 203 -1.55 22.75 12.79
C ILE A 203 -0.49 22.73 13.90
N LYS A 204 0.80 22.66 13.56
CA LYS A 204 1.90 22.65 14.54
C LYS A 204 2.13 24.02 15.20
N TYR A 205 1.74 25.13 14.56
CA TYR A 205 1.91 26.50 15.09
C TYR A 205 0.63 27.11 15.67
N THR A 206 -0.53 26.48 15.50
CA THR A 206 -1.79 26.92 16.14
C THR A 206 -2.03 26.22 17.50
N ILE A 207 -1.23 25.22 17.86
CA ILE A 207 -1.34 24.48 19.14
C ILE A 207 -0.20 24.87 20.13
N ILE A 208 0.49 25.99 19.90
CA ILE A 208 1.39 26.62 20.88
C ILE A 208 0.80 27.96 21.28
#